data_AF-A0A182E3F9-F1
#
_entry.id   AF-A0A182E3F9-F1
#
_cell.length_a   1.000
_cell.length_b   1.000
_cell.length_c   1.000
_cell.angle_alpha   90.00
_cell.angle_beta   90.00
_cell.angle_gamma   90.00
#
_symmetry.space_group_name_H-M   'P 1'
#
loop_
_entity.id
_entity.type
_entity.pdbx_description
1 polymer ?
#
loop_
_entity_poly.entity_id
_entity_poly.type
_entity_poly.pdbx_seq_one_letter_code
_entity_poly.pdbx_strand_id
1 'polypeptide(L)'
;MCPKKKMNKSCPTRREIHVKELVRANDILEQPLDISTNQKCSNDLSLMDLAGMTDLALRRIINMAKELIFFKGLSSKDQISILKGLSLTVSSSSFLSSF
;
A
#
# COMPACT_ATOMS: atom_id res chain seq x y z
N MET A 1 -46.93 -4.82 18.18
CA MET A 1 -45.95 -5.50 17.30
C MET A 1 -45.19 -4.43 16.52
N CYS A 2 -43.85 -4.52 16.54
CA CYS A 2 -42.91 -3.44 16.21
C CYS A 2 -43.00 -2.89 14.76
N PRO A 3 -42.80 -1.58 14.55
CA PRO A 3 -42.67 -1.01 13.22
C PRO A 3 -41.30 -1.37 12.60
N LYS A 4 -41.32 -1.82 11.35
CA LYS A 4 -40.10 -2.06 10.57
C LYS A 4 -39.40 -0.72 10.30
N LYS A 5 -38.30 -0.45 11.01
CA LYS A 5 -37.35 0.61 10.68
C LYS A 5 -36.88 0.39 9.23
N LYS A 6 -37.27 1.29 8.32
CA LYS A 6 -36.58 1.40 7.04
C LYS A 6 -35.14 1.84 7.36
N MET A 7 -34.17 1.00 7.02
CA MET A 7 -32.75 1.37 7.08
C MET A 7 -32.51 2.43 6.01
N ASN A 8 -32.39 3.67 6.47
CA ASN A 8 -31.99 4.80 5.65
C ASN A 8 -30.53 4.58 5.23
N LYS A 9 -30.28 3.88 4.12
CA LYS A 9 -28.95 3.88 3.50
C LYS A 9 -28.77 5.25 2.85
N SER A 10 -28.19 6.18 3.61
CA SER A 10 -27.72 7.46 3.06
C SER A 10 -26.76 7.18 1.90
N CYS A 11 -26.91 7.90 0.79
CA CYS A 11 -25.93 7.87 -0.28
C CYS A 11 -24.56 8.24 0.31
N PRO A 12 -23.49 7.49 -0.01
CA PRO A 12 -22.18 7.80 0.54
C PRO A 12 -21.71 9.16 0.04
N THR A 13 -21.17 9.97 0.94
CA THR A 13 -20.62 11.27 0.58
C THR A 13 -19.34 11.09 -0.24
N ARG A 14 -18.96 12.10 -1.03
CA ARG A 14 -17.70 12.08 -1.80
C ARG A 14 -16.47 11.74 -0.94
N ARG A 15 -16.44 12.21 0.31
CA ARG A 15 -15.35 11.91 1.26
C ARG A 15 -15.34 10.44 1.63
N GLU A 16 -16.49 9.84 1.92
CA GLU A 16 -16.58 8.42 2.28
C GLU A 16 -16.15 7.49 1.14
N ILE A 17 -16.36 7.91 -0.11
CA ILE A 17 -15.88 7.16 -1.28
C ILE A 17 -14.36 7.15 -1.32
N HIS A 18 -13.71 8.32 -1.19
CA HIS A 18 -12.25 8.40 -1.19
C HIS A 18 -11.61 7.72 0.03
N VAL A 19 -12.25 7.78 1.20
CA VAL A 19 -11.75 7.07 2.39
C VAL A 19 -11.80 5.56 2.18
N LYS A 20 -12.88 5.03 1.62
CA LYS A 20 -12.97 3.59 1.30
C LYS A 20 -11.94 3.14 0.26
N GLU A 21 -11.67 4.00 -0.72
CA GLU A 21 -10.62 3.78 -1.71
C GLU A 21 -9.24 3.72 -1.04
N LEU A 22 -8.93 4.69 -0.16
CA LEU A 22 -7.67 4.71 0.59
C LEU A 22 -7.50 3.49 1.49
N VAL A 23 -8.56 3.06 2.19
CA VAL A 23 -8.52 1.85 3.03
C VAL A 23 -8.18 0.63 2.17
N ARG A 24 -8.86 0.44 1.04
CA ARG A 24 -8.56 -0.66 0.11
C ARG A 24 -7.13 -0.62 -0.41
N ALA A 25 -6.65 0.56 -0.77
CA ALA A 25 -5.29 0.74 -1.26
C ALA A 25 -4.27 0.40 -0.16
N ASN A 26 -4.55 0.77 1.10
CA ASN A 26 -3.72 0.46 2.26
C ASN A 26 -3.65 -1.04 2.58
N ASP A 27 -4.75 -1.79 2.37
CA ASP A 27 -4.78 -3.24 2.60
C ASP A 27 -3.65 -3.97 1.84
N ILE A 28 -3.21 -3.44 0.69
CA ILE A 28 -2.09 -4.00 -0.11
C ILE A 28 -0.76 -3.92 0.64
N LEU A 29 -0.54 -2.84 1.40
CA LEU A 29 0.68 -2.66 2.18
C LEU A 29 0.75 -3.62 3.37
N GLU A 30 -0.41 -3.85 4.01
CA GLU A 30 -0.54 -4.63 5.24
C GLU A 30 -0.61 -6.15 5.00
N GLN A 31 -0.61 -6.60 3.74
CA GLN A 31 -0.63 -8.02 3.43
C GLN A 31 0.50 -8.77 4.19
N PRO A 32 0.27 -9.98 4.69
CA PRO A 32 1.31 -10.75 5.36
C PRO A 32 2.51 -10.93 4.41
N LEU A 33 3.71 -10.75 4.94
CA LEU A 33 4.93 -11.04 4.19
C LEU A 33 5.09 -12.56 4.18
N ASP A 34 4.83 -13.20 3.03
CA ASP A 34 5.02 -14.64 2.86
C ASP A 34 6.50 -14.92 2.64
N ILE A 35 7.30 -14.70 3.69
CA ILE A 35 8.74 -14.93 3.69
C ILE A 35 8.92 -16.44 3.86
N SER A 36 8.68 -17.17 2.78
CA SER A 36 9.08 -18.58 2.63
C SER A 36 10.59 -18.72 2.37
N THR A 37 11.41 -17.76 2.83
CA THR A 37 12.82 -18.08 2.96
C THR A 37 12.95 -19.03 4.14
N ASN A 38 13.78 -20.03 3.96
CA ASN A 38 14.23 -20.95 4.99
C ASN A 38 15.01 -20.18 6.07
N GLN A 39 14.37 -19.24 6.77
CA GLN A 39 14.85 -18.61 8.00
C GLN A 39 14.79 -19.69 9.07
N LYS A 40 15.79 -20.58 9.03
CA LYS A 40 16.43 -21.00 10.26
C LYS A 40 16.61 -19.73 11.09
N CYS A 41 16.17 -19.75 12.34
CA CYS A 41 16.43 -18.75 13.37
C CYS A 41 17.94 -18.42 13.50
N SER A 42 18.51 -17.73 12.53
CA SER A 42 19.78 -17.03 12.65
C SER A 42 19.41 -15.56 12.77
N ASN A 43 19.84 -14.93 13.86
CA ASN A 43 19.63 -13.51 14.13
C ASN A 43 20.31 -12.56 13.12
N ASP A 44 20.91 -13.12 12.07
CA ASP A 44 21.68 -12.38 11.07
C ASP A 44 20.80 -12.15 9.83
N LEU A 45 20.34 -10.90 9.67
CA LEU A 45 19.74 -10.41 8.44
C LEU A 45 20.82 -10.26 7.38
N SER A 46 20.70 -11.00 6.27
CA SER A 46 21.59 -10.82 5.13
C SER A 46 21.21 -9.59 4.32
N LEU A 47 22.18 -8.99 3.63
CA LEU A 47 21.93 -7.97 2.61
C LEU A 47 21.00 -8.47 1.50
N MET A 48 21.03 -9.77 1.20
CA MET A 48 20.10 -10.39 0.25
C MET A 48 18.66 -10.40 0.78
N ASP A 49 18.46 -10.65 2.08
CA ASP A 49 17.14 -10.58 2.69
C ASP A 49 16.62 -9.15 2.68
N LEU A 50 17.48 -8.17 2.99
CA LEU A 50 17.12 -6.75 2.93
C LEU A 50 16.73 -6.32 1.51
N ALA A 51 17.49 -6.74 0.49
CA ALA A 51 17.17 -6.46 -0.91
C ALA A 51 15.84 -7.11 -1.32
N GLY A 52 15.58 -8.35 -0.88
CA GLY A 52 14.31 -9.04 -1.13
C GLY A 52 13.11 -8.37 -0.46
N MET A 53 13.25 -7.96 0.80
CA MET A 53 12.22 -7.19 1.51
C MET A 53 11.96 -5.83 0.83
N THR A 54 13.01 -5.17 0.34
CA THR A 54 12.91 -3.89 -0.39
C THR A 54 12.18 -4.06 -1.72
N ASP A 55 12.51 -5.08 -2.53
CA ASP A 55 11.79 -5.38 -3.77
C ASP A 55 10.30 -5.62 -3.52
N LEU A 56 9.98 -6.42 -2.50
CA LEU A 56 8.61 -6.71 -2.12
C LEU A 56 7.86 -5.45 -1.67
N ALA A 57 8.50 -4.59 -0.86
CA ALA A 57 7.92 -3.31 -0.44
C ALA A 57 7.64 -2.40 -1.64
N LEU A 58 8.57 -2.28 -2.59
CA LEU A 58 8.39 -1.48 -3.80
C LEU A 58 7.23 -2.01 -4.66
N ARG A 59 7.12 -3.33 -4.82
CA ARG A 59 6.00 -3.95 -5.55
C ARG A 59 4.65 -3.65 -4.88
N ARG A 60 4.58 -3.68 -3.56
CA ARG A 60 3.36 -3.30 -2.80
C ARG A 60 3.01 -1.83 -2.98
N ILE A 61 3.99 -0.93 -2.91
CA ILE A 61 3.79 0.52 -3.14
C ILE A 61 3.26 0.77 -4.55
N ILE A 62 3.81 0.12 -5.57
CA ILE A 62 3.34 0.22 -6.96
C ILE A 62 1.89 -0.26 -7.08
N ASN A 63 1.56 -1.40 -6.47
CA ASN A 63 0.21 -1.96 -6.53
C ASN A 63 -0.82 -1.10 -5.77
N MET A 64 -0.44 -0.53 -4.63
CA MET A 64 -1.25 0.41 -3.86
C MET A 64 -1.52 1.70 -4.64
N ALA A 65 -0.49 2.29 -5.25
CA ALA A 65 -0.65 3.47 -6.11
C ALA A 65 -1.61 3.20 -7.28
N LYS A 66 -1.53 2.00 -7.88
CA LYS A 66 -2.43 1.57 -8.95
C LYS A 66 -3.88 1.45 -8.52
N GLU A 67 -4.22 1.32 -7.23
CA GLU A 67 -5.61 1.29 -6.79
C GLU A 67 -6.27 2.67 -6.72
N LEU A 68 -5.47 3.75 -6.67
CA LEU A 68 -5.97 5.12 -6.55
C LEU A 68 -6.56 5.62 -7.88
N ILE A 69 -7.81 6.09 -7.85
CA ILE A 69 -8.58 6.61 -8.99
C ILE A 69 -7.83 7.76 -9.66
N PHE A 70 -7.26 8.67 -8.86
CA PHE A 70 -6.49 9.79 -9.40
C PHE A 70 -5.26 9.30 -10.17
N PHE A 71 -4.55 8.30 -9.64
CA PHE A 71 -3.37 7.72 -10.27
C PHE A 71 -3.71 7.02 -11.60
N LYS A 72 -4.84 6.29 -11.65
CA LYS A 72 -5.37 5.67 -12.87
C LYS A 72 -5.68 6.69 -13.97
N GLY A 73 -6.04 7.92 -13.60
CA GLY A 73 -6.35 9.01 -14.53
C GLY A 73 -5.13 9.74 -15.11
N LEU A 74 -3.93 9.48 -14.59
CA LEU A 74 -2.70 10.11 -15.08
C LEU A 74 -2.17 9.45 -16.35
N SER A 75 -1.38 10.19 -17.14
CA SER A 75 -0.67 9.63 -18.28
C SER A 75 0.36 8.58 -17.81
N SER A 76 0.67 7.60 -18.66
CA SER A 76 1.68 6.58 -18.32
C SER A 76 3.04 7.20 -17.97
N LYS A 77 3.40 8.32 -18.61
CA LYS A 77 4.64 9.05 -18.32
C LYS A 77 4.64 9.63 -16.91
N ASP A 78 3.53 10.21 -16.48
CA ASP A 78 3.39 10.81 -15.15
C ASP A 78 3.30 9.73 -14.06
N GLN A 79 2.60 8.63 -14.32
CA GLN A 79 2.57 7.46 -13.43
C GLN A 79 3.99 6.94 -13.18
N ILE A 80 4.81 6.79 -14.22
CA ILE A 80 6.21 6.35 -14.10
C ILE A 80 7.05 7.36 -13.34
N SER A 81 6.88 8.66 -13.62
CA SER A 81 7.61 9.74 -12.93
C SER A 81 7.34 9.73 -11.43
N ILE A 82 6.06 9.61 -11.05
CA ILE A 82 5.62 9.56 -9.66
C ILE A 82 6.14 8.31 -8.95
N LEU A 83 6.04 7.12 -9.57
CA LEU A 83 6.53 5.88 -8.98
C LEU A 83 8.04 5.90 -8.75
N LYS A 84 8.81 6.47 -9.69
CA LYS A 84 10.26 6.66 -9.54
C LYS A 84 10.59 7.59 -8.37
N GLY A 85 9.87 8.71 -8.26
CA GLY A 85 10.02 9.65 -7.15
C GLY A 85 9.71 9.02 -5.78
N LEU A 86 8.56 8.34 -5.67
CA LEU A 86 8.13 7.65 -4.45
C LEU A 86 9.13 6.57 -4.00
N SER A 87 9.65 5.76 -4.93
CA SER A 87 10.64 4.72 -4.62
C SER A 87 11.88 5.31 -3.92
N LEU A 88 12.34 6.49 -4.35
CA LEU A 88 13.45 7.17 -3.70
C LEU A 88 13.07 7.69 -2.32
N THR A 89 11.91 8.32 -2.16
CA THR A 89 11.52 8.96 -0.90
C THR A 89 11.17 7.96 0.21
N VAL A 90 10.43 6.89 -0.12
CA VAL A 90 9.99 5.87 0.85
C VAL A 90 11.16 5.02 1.34
N SER A 91 12.15 4.79 0.47
CA SER A 91 13.40 4.12 0.85
C SER A 91 14.24 5.01 1.78
N SER A 92 14.30 6.33 1.53
CA SER A 92 15.04 7.26 2.39
C SER A 92 14.40 7.47 3.76
N SER A 93 13.08 7.57 3.86
CA SER A 93 12.38 7.78 5.15
C SER A 93 12.43 6.55 6.06
N SER A 94 12.38 5.34 5.49
CA SER A 94 12.54 4.09 6.24
C SER A 94 13.97 3.91 6.77
N PHE A 95 14.96 4.39 6.02
CA PHE A 95 16.37 4.39 6.42
C PHE A 95 16.68 5.44 7.51
N LEU A 96 16.06 6.62 7.43
CA LEU A 96 16.22 7.70 8.41
C LEU A 96 15.48 7.47 9.73
N SER A 97 14.37 6.72 9.74
CA SER A 97 13.66 6.38 10.99
C SER A 97 14.32 5.22 11.75
N SER A 98 15.35 4.59 11.18
CA SER A 98 16.13 3.51 11.80
C SER A 98 17.45 3.98 12.43
N PHE A 99 17.69 5.30 12.49
CA PHE A 99 18.78 5.97 13.21
C PHE A 99 18.22 7.06 14.12
#